data_AF-A0A1Z2SIE9-F1
#
_entry.id   AF-A0A1Z2SIE9-F1
#
_cell.length_a   1.000
_cell.length_b   1.000
_cell.length_c   1.000
_cell.angle_alpha   90.00
_cell.angle_beta   90.00
_cell.angle_gamma   90.00
#
_symmetry.space_group_name_H-M   'P 1'
#
loop_
_entity.id
_entity.type
_entity.pdbx_description
1 polymer ?
#
loop_
_entity_poly.entity_id
_entity_poly.type
_entity_poly.pdbx_seq_one_letter_code
_entity_poly.pdbx_strand_id
1 'polypeptide(L)' 'MFETIHYDPQLSQKAREYLRQLEEIFLAEQRENRQEMCEVLLYLNNLITTHYCRYHEDGDENIA' A
#
# COMPACT_ATOMS: atom_id res chain seq x y z
N MET A 1 12.71 -16.50 -8.28
CA MET A 1 12.48 -15.07 -8.56
C MET A 1 11.00 -14.85 -8.33
N PHE A 2 10.61 -14.03 -7.36
CA PHE A 2 9.20 -13.68 -7.21
C PHE A 2 8.85 -12.72 -8.35
N GLU A 3 7.81 -13.01 -9.11
CA GLU A 3 7.32 -12.08 -10.12
C GLU A 3 6.76 -10.86 -9.40
N THR A 4 7.46 -9.74 -9.52
CA THR A 4 6.98 -8.46 -9.04
C THR A 4 5.95 -7.96 -10.06
N ILE A 5 4.71 -7.74 -9.63
CA ILE A 5 3.71 -7.08 -10.47
C ILE A 5 4.26 -5.68 -10.83
N HIS A 6 4.14 -5.25 -12.08
CA HIS A 6 4.53 -3.89 -12.48
C HIS A 6 3.69 -2.85 -11.75
N TYR A 7 4.26 -1.67 -11.50
CA TYR A 7 3.52 -0.59 -10.86
C TYR A 7 2.37 -0.14 -11.78
N ASP A 8 1.16 -0.28 -11.26
CA ASP A 8 -0.06 0.23 -11.88
C ASP A 8 -0.62 1.33 -10.97
N PRO A 9 -0.66 2.59 -11.44
CA PRO A 9 -1.20 3.70 -10.66
C PRO A 9 -2.65 3.52 -10.22
N GLN A 10 -3.50 2.94 -11.09
CA GLN A 10 -4.92 2.73 -10.79
C GLN A 10 -5.12 1.63 -9.76
N LEU A 11 -4.37 0.53 -9.90
CA LEU A 11 -4.36 -0.55 -8.91
C LEU A 11 -3.88 -0.04 -7.55
N SER A 12 -2.81 0.74 -7.54
CA SER A 12 -2.22 1.31 -6.32
C SER A 12 -3.15 2.28 -5.63
N GLN A 13 -3.83 3.15 -6.39
CA GLN A 13 -4.85 4.04 -5.85
C GLN A 13 -5.99 3.24 -5.20
N LYS A 14 -6.54 2.27 -5.92
CA LYS A 14 -7.65 1.45 -5.44
C LYS A 14 -7.27 0.63 -4.20
N ALA A 15 -6.04 0.12 -4.14
CA ALA A 15 -5.51 -0.56 -2.97
C ALA A 15 -5.45 0.37 -1.74
N ARG A 16 -5.02 1.63 -1.91
CA ARG A 16 -5.04 2.64 -0.82
C ARG A 16 -6.46 2.97 -0.37
N GLU A 17 -7.42 3.05 -1.28
CA GLU A 17 -8.84 3.27 -0.93
C GLU A 17 -9.39 2.11 -0.08
N TYR A 18 -9.11 0.86 -0.46
CA TYR A 18 -9.51 -0.30 0.34
C TYR A 18 -8.84 -0.36 1.71
N LEU A 19 -7.56 -0.02 1.81
CA LEU A 19 -6.87 0.06 3.10
C LEU A 19 -7.53 1.07 4.05
N ARG A 20 -7.94 2.24 3.53
CA ARG A 20 -8.65 3.25 4.31
C ARG A 20 -10.02 2.76 4.78
N GLN A 21 -10.79 2.13 3.90
CA GLN A 21 -12.10 1.57 4.27
C GLN A 21 -11.96 0.51 5.37
N LEU A 22 -10.94 -0.34 5.29
CA LEU A 22 -10.65 -1.32 6.33
C LEU A 22 -10.30 -0.64 7.65
N GLU A 23 -9.43 0.38 7.63
CA GLU A 23 -9.07 1.16 8.82
C GLU A 23 -10.32 1.75 9.51
N GLU A 24 -11.24 2.35 8.75
CA GLU A 24 -12.48 2.92 9.26
C GLU A 24 -13.37 1.86 9.94
N ILE A 25 -13.52 0.69 9.32
CA ILE A 25 -14.29 -0.44 9.88
C ILE A 25 -13.66 -0.90 11.20
N PHE A 26 -12.34 -1.09 11.25
CA PHE A 26 -11.66 -1.56 12.46
C PHE A 26 -11.69 -0.55 13.60
N LEU A 27 -11.64 0.74 13.30
CA LEU A 27 -11.79 1.79 14.30
C LEU A 27 -13.21 1.81 14.88
N ALA A 28 -14.23 1.58 14.05
CA ALA A 28 -15.63 1.56 14.47
C ALA A 28 -15.98 0.33 15.33
N GLU A 29 -15.40 -0.84 15.03
CA GLU A 29 -15.81 -2.11 15.65
C GLU A 29 -15.17 -2.44 17.01
N GLN A 30 -14.27 -1.60 17.55
CA GLN A 30 -13.57 -1.82 18.84
C GLN A 30 -13.10 -3.27 19.09
N ARG A 31 -12.52 -3.92 18.08
CA ARG A 31 -12.08 -5.31 18.20
C ARG A 31 -10.85 -5.47 19.11
N GLU A 32 -10.81 -6.57 19.86
CA GLU A 32 -9.56 -7.15 20.36
C GLU A 32 -8.66 -7.40 19.14
N ASN A 33 -7.39 -6.98 19.18
CA ASN A 33 -6.41 -7.00 18.07
C ASN A 33 -6.36 -5.76 17.17
N ARG A 34 -6.88 -4.60 17.62
CA ARG A 34 -6.72 -3.32 16.89
C ARG A 34 -5.27 -3.03 16.51
N GLN A 35 -4.32 -3.28 17.42
CA GLN A 35 -2.92 -2.97 17.20
C GLN A 35 -2.30 -3.81 16.06
N GLU A 36 -2.49 -5.13 16.08
CA GLU A 36 -2.01 -6.02 15.02
C GLU A 36 -2.59 -5.63 13.66
N MET A 37 -3.87 -5.25 13.62
CA MET A 37 -4.51 -4.82 12.38
C MET A 37 -3.94 -3.49 11.86
N CYS A 38 -3.71 -2.51 12.74
CA CYS A 38 -3.05 -1.27 12.36
C CYS A 38 -1.64 -1.52 11.80
N GLU A 39 -0.88 -2.46 12.37
CA GLU A 39 0.44 -2.84 11.88
C GLU A 39 0.37 -3.48 10.49
N VAL A 40 -0.62 -4.36 10.24
CA VAL A 40 -0.86 -4.95 8.91
C VAL A 40 -1.20 -3.88 7.87
N LEU A 41 -2.13 -2.97 8.19
CA LEU A 41 -2.54 -1.89 7.29
C LEU A 41 -1.37 -0.96 6.97
N LEU A 42 -0.54 -0.64 7.97
CA LEU A 42 0.67 0.15 7.80
C LEU A 42 1.68 -0.55 6.89
N TYR A 43 1.90 -1.85 7.09
CA TYR A 43 2.82 -2.63 6.26
C TYR A 43 2.37 -2.66 4.79
N LEU A 44 1.08 -2.87 4.54
CA LEU A 44 0.52 -2.84 3.19
C LEU A 44 0.64 -1.45 2.53
N ASN A 45 0.40 -0.39 3.28
CA ASN A 45 0.59 0.98 2.78
C ASN A 45 2.06 1.26 2.42
N ASN A 46 3.00 0.82 3.27
CA ASN A 46 4.43 0.96 3.01
C ASN A 46 4.86 0.16 1.79
N LEU A 47 4.28 -1.02 1.56
CA LEU A 47 4.54 -1.82 0.36
C LEU A 47 4.12 -1.08 -0.91
N ILE A 48 2.89 -0.53 -0.94
CA ILE A 48 2.39 0.26 -2.09
C ILE A 48 3.27 1.51 -2.31
N THR A 49 3.68 2.17 -1.23
CA THR A 49 4.53 3.36 -1.29
C THR A 49 5.92 3.05 -1.81
N THR A 50 6.52 1.95 -1.36
CA THR A 50 7.82 1.50 -1.86
C THR A 50 7.77 1.17 -3.34
N HIS A 51 6.68 0.54 -3.79
CA HIS A 51 6.48 0.20 -5.20
C HIS A 51 6.30 1.44 -6.07
N TYR A 52 5.57 2.45 -5.58
CA TYR A 52 5.47 3.77 -6.19
C TYR A 52 6.85 4.44 -6.33
N CYS A 53 7.62 4.53 -5.24
CA CYS A 53 8.92 5.18 -5.24
C CYS A 53 9.86 4.53 -6.26
N ARG A 54 9.98 3.20 -6.25
CA ARG A 54 10.83 2.47 -7.21
C ARG A 54 10.45 2.76 -8.66
N TYR A 55 9.16 2.75 -8.98
CA TYR A 55 8.71 3.06 -10.33
C TYR A 55 9.08 4.48 -10.79
N HIS A 56 9.07 5.46 -9.88
CA HIS A 56 9.42 6.84 -10.22
C HIS A 56 10.94 7.08 -10.18
N GLU A 57 11.69 6.37 -9.33
CA GLU A 57 13.16 6.35 -9.33
C GLU A 57 13.70 5.75 -10.64
N ASP A 58 13.13 4.63 -11.12
CA ASP A 58 13.48 4.01 -12.40
C ASP A 58 13.08 4.88 -13.63
N GLY A 59 12.11 5.78 -13.45
CA GLY A 59 11.64 6.70 -14.49
C GLY A 59 12.59 7.89 -14.74
N ASP A 60 13.29 8.34 -13.70
CA ASP A 60 14.20 9.49 -13.77
C ASP A 60 15.57 9.12 -14.39
N GLU A 61 16.01 7.86 -14.32
CA GLU A 61 17.24 7.39 -14.98
C GLU A 61 17.15 7.32 -16.52
N ASN A 62 15.94 7.34 -17.09
CA ASN A 62 15.72 7.29 -18.55
C ASN A 62 15.68 8.67 -19.23
N ILE A 63 15.91 9.76 -18.49
CA ILE A 63 15.89 11.15 -19.00
C ILE A 63 17.27 11.83 -18.85
N ALA A 64 18.35 11.07 -18.60
CA ALA A 64 19.73 11.57 -18.51
C ALA A 64 20.57 11.23 -19.75
#